data_AF-A0A0V7YWK8-F1
#
_entry.id   AF-A0A0V7YWK8-F1
#
_cell.length_a   1.000
_cell.length_b   1.000
_cell.length_c   1.000
_cell.angle_alpha   90.00
_cell.angle_beta   90.00
_cell.angle_gamma   90.00
#
_symmetry.space_group_name_H-M   'P 1'
#
loop_
_entity.id
_entity.type
_entity.pdbx_description
1 polymer ?
#
loop_
_entity_poly.entity_id
_entity_poly.type
_entity_poly.pdbx_seq_one_letter_code
_entity_poly.pdbx_strand_id
1 'polypeptide(L)' 'MRAVSSIEPSTRGSVLDRRSIALANARWFRAMAWRALRDGAPKGELRAANARAAARIALGQARRDALVNRLVTDALAMRD' A
#
# COMPACT_ATOMS: atom_id res chain seq x y z
N MET A 1 34.10 5.31 9.24
CA MET A 1 33.41 4.32 8.38
C MET A 1 32.20 3.82 9.12
N ARG A 2 30.97 4.15 8.67
CA ARG A 2 29.73 3.73 9.33
C ARG A 2 29.32 2.39 8.70
N ALA A 3 29.30 1.33 9.49
CA ALA A 3 28.80 0.03 9.07
C ALA A 3 27.33 0.19 8.66
N VAL A 4 27.06 -0.01 7.37
CA VAL A 4 25.70 -0.16 6.86
C VAL A 4 25.23 -1.51 7.36
N SER A 5 24.48 -1.50 8.45
CA SER A 5 23.78 -2.68 8.93
C SER A 5 22.96 -3.23 7.77
N SER A 6 23.25 -4.46 7.34
CA SER A 6 22.41 -5.20 6.40
C SER A 6 20.97 -5.09 6.89
N ILE A 7 20.16 -4.31 6.18
CA ILE A 7 18.72 -4.38 6.30
C ILE A 7 18.39 -5.74 5.72
N GLU A 8 18.33 -6.76 6.57
CA GLU A 8 17.65 -7.98 6.19
C GLU A 8 16.28 -7.57 5.64
N PRO A 9 15.88 -8.04 4.44
CA PRO A 9 14.55 -7.81 3.96
C PRO A 9 13.64 -8.58 4.89
N SER A 10 13.21 -7.92 5.97
CA SER A 10 12.19 -8.39 6.89
C SER A 10 11.12 -9.05 6.05
N THR A 11 10.77 -10.28 6.41
CA THR A 11 9.92 -11.24 5.69
C THR A 11 8.62 -10.58 5.23
N ARG A 12 8.73 -9.75 4.19
CA ARG A 12 7.65 -8.97 3.62
C ARG A 12 6.88 -10.01 2.87
N GLY A 13 5.75 -10.43 3.43
CA GLY A 13 4.88 -11.49 2.92
C GLY A 13 4.78 -11.51 1.39
N SER A 14 4.44 -12.68 0.87
CA SER A 14 4.40 -12.98 -0.56
C SER A 14 3.72 -11.85 -1.36
N VAL A 15 4.03 -11.72 -2.66
CA VAL A 15 3.42 -10.67 -3.50
C VAL A 15 1.88 -10.70 -3.41
N LEU A 16 1.30 -11.89 -3.23
CA LEU A 16 -0.12 -12.10 -2.98
C LEU A 16 -0.58 -11.49 -1.65
N ASP A 17 0.21 -11.61 -0.58
CA ASP A 17 -0.06 -10.98 0.73
C ASP A 17 -0.02 -9.45 0.64
N ARG A 18 0.93 -8.87 -0.11
CA ARG A 18 0.99 -7.41 -0.26
C ARG A 18 -0.23 -6.88 -1.03
N ARG A 19 -0.66 -7.59 -2.07
CA ARG A 19 -1.86 -7.22 -2.83
C ARG A 19 -3.12 -7.34 -1.98
N SER A 20 -3.26 -8.41 -1.21
CA SER A 20 -4.44 -8.62 -0.35
C SER A 20 -4.54 -7.55 0.73
N ILE A 21 -3.43 -7.20 1.38
CA ILE A 21 -3.34 -6.11 2.37
C ILE A 21 -3.72 -4.77 1.74
N ALA A 22 -3.20 -4.44 0.55
CA ALA A 22 -3.53 -3.19 -0.12
C ALA A 22 -5.03 -3.08 -0.48
N LEU A 23 -5.64 -4.19 -0.90
CA LEU A 23 -7.08 -4.25 -1.16
C LEU A 23 -7.91 -4.10 0.13
N ALA A 24 -7.48 -4.74 1.22
CA ALA A 24 -8.11 -4.61 2.53
C ALA A 24 -8.05 -3.16 3.03
N ASN A 25 -6.87 -2.52 2.97
CA ASN A 25 -6.68 -1.12 3.32
C ASN A 25 -7.58 -0.21 2.48
N ALA A 26 -7.61 -0.40 1.16
CA ALA A 26 -8.44 0.41 0.28
C ALA A 26 -9.94 0.25 0.57
N ARG A 27 -10.40 -0.96 0.92
CA ARG A 27 -11.79 -1.20 1.36
C ARG A 27 -12.09 -0.49 2.67
N TRP A 28 -11.21 -0.61 3.66
CA TRP A 28 -11.35 0.05 4.95
C TRP A 28 -11.40 1.58 4.81
N PHE A 29 -10.48 2.17 4.05
CA PHE A 29 -10.48 3.61 3.77
C PHE A 29 -11.76 4.07 3.06
N ARG A 30 -12.27 3.31 2.09
CA ARG A 30 -13.56 3.64 1.46
C ARG A 30 -14.73 3.57 2.44
N ALA A 31 -14.76 2.57 3.32
CA ALA A 31 -15.78 2.47 4.37
C ALA A 31 -15.72 3.66 5.34
N MET A 32 -14.52 4.09 5.73
CA MET A 32 -14.34 5.31 6.52
C MET A 32 -14.82 6.56 5.80
N ALA A 33 -14.60 6.67 4.48
CA ALA A 33 -15.11 7.80 3.70
C ALA A 33 -16.64 7.86 3.74
N TRP A 34 -17.32 6.72 3.61
CA TRP A 34 -18.77 6.64 3.75
C TRP A 34 -19.24 7.01 5.17
N ARG A 35 -18.54 6.54 6.19
CA ARG A 35 -18.85 6.86 7.59
C ARG A 35 -18.68 8.35 7.89
N ALA A 36 -17.60 8.97 7.41
CA ALA A 36 -17.32 10.39 7.60
C ALA A 36 -18.38 11.32 7.01
N LEU A 37 -19.12 10.86 6.00
CA LEU A 37 -20.24 11.61 5.41
C LEU A 37 -21.56 11.46 6.20
N ARG A 38 -21.61 10.55 7.17
CA ARG A 38 -22.85 10.17 7.88
C ARG A 38 -22.78 10.31 9.39
N ASP A 39 -21.58 10.38 9.96
CA ASP A 39 -21.37 10.39 11.40
C ASP A 39 -21.62 11.76 12.05
N GLY A 40 -21.92 12.79 11.27
CA GLY A 40 -22.20 14.16 11.76
C GLY A 40 -20.98 14.87 12.36
N ALA A 41 -19.80 14.24 12.37
CA ALA A 41 -18.62 14.83 12.98
C ALA A 41 -18.00 15.91 12.07
N PRO A 42 -17.32 16.91 12.63
CA PRO A 42 -16.83 18.07 11.87
C PRO A 42 -16.01 17.69 10.63
N LYS A 43 -16.11 18.55 9.60
CA LYS A 43 -15.35 18.43 8.35
C LYS A 43 -15.50 17.06 7.67
N GLY A 44 -16.71 16.48 7.69
CA GLY A 44 -17.01 15.16 7.13
C GLY A 44 -16.57 14.99 5.67
N GLU A 45 -16.80 15.99 4.82
CA GLU A 45 -16.38 15.98 3.42
C GLU A 45 -14.86 15.89 3.25
N LEU A 46 -14.10 16.70 4.01
CA LEU A 46 -12.64 16.69 3.98
C LEU A 46 -12.09 15.35 4.47
N ARG A 47 -12.65 14.79 5.54
CA ARG A 47 -12.28 13.45 6.04
C ARG A 47 -12.57 12.38 4.99
N ALA A 48 -13.72 12.45 4.33
CA ALA A 48 -14.07 11.52 3.26
C ALA A 48 -13.14 11.64 2.05
N ALA A 49 -12.79 12.87 1.64
CA ALA A 49 -11.82 13.12 0.57
C ALA A 49 -10.44 12.55 0.92
N ASN A 50 -9.96 12.79 2.15
CA ASN A 50 -8.68 12.27 2.63
C ASN A 50 -8.68 10.73 2.65
N ALA A 51 -9.72 10.10 3.20
CA ALA A 51 -9.82 8.64 3.21
C ALA A 51 -9.85 8.06 1.78
N ARG A 52 -10.55 8.68 0.83
CA ARG A 52 -10.50 8.27 -0.59
C ARG A 52 -9.11 8.43 -1.19
N ALA A 53 -8.40 9.51 -0.88
CA ALA A 53 -7.02 9.72 -1.31
C ALA A 53 -6.09 8.64 -0.74
N ALA A 54 -6.19 8.32 0.54
CA ALA A 54 -5.44 7.25 1.19
C ALA A 54 -5.69 5.89 0.51
N ALA A 55 -6.94 5.57 0.15
CA ALA A 55 -7.27 4.36 -0.61
C ALA A 55 -6.54 4.33 -1.97
N ARG A 56 -6.49 5.45 -2.69
CA ARG A 56 -5.77 5.55 -3.98
C ARG A 56 -4.26 5.38 -3.80
N ILE A 57 -3.69 5.99 -2.76
CA ILE A 57 -2.27 5.89 -2.43
C ILE A 57 -1.90 4.43 -2.11
N ALA A 58 -2.69 3.73 -1.29
CA ALA A 58 -2.45 2.33 -0.95
C ALA A 58 -2.41 1.42 -2.19
N LEU A 59 -3.38 1.59 -3.10
CA LEU A 59 -3.41 0.85 -4.36
C LEU A 59 -2.25 1.22 -5.29
N GLY A 60 -1.90 2.51 -5.35
CA GLY A 60 -0.77 3.00 -6.14
C GLY A 60 0.57 2.45 -5.66
N GLN A 61 0.77 2.38 -4.34
CA GLN A 61 1.97 1.79 -3.74
C GLN A 61 2.06 0.30 -4.07
N ALA A 62 0.98 -0.47 -3.90
CA ALA A 62 0.98 -1.89 -4.20
C ALA A 62 1.27 -2.20 -5.67
N ARG A 63 0.79 -1.36 -6.60
CA ARG A 63 1.12 -1.47 -8.03
C ARG A 63 2.61 -1.21 -8.29
N ARG A 64 3.18 -0.16 -7.68
CA ARG A 64 4.62 0.12 -7.78
C ARG A 64 5.45 -1.02 -7.22
N ASP A 65 5.08 -1.55 -6.04
CA ASP A 65 5.78 -2.68 -5.42
C ASP A 65 5.73 -3.93 -6.29
N ALA A 66 4.57 -4.24 -6.90
CA ALA A 66 4.43 -5.37 -7.82
C ALA A 66 5.31 -5.22 -9.07
N LEU A 67 5.38 -4.01 -9.64
CA LEU A 67 6.27 -3.72 -10.77
C LEU A 67 7.75 -3.90 -10.39
N VAL A 68 8.17 -3.34 -9.25
CA VAL A 68 9.54 -3.46 -8.77
C VAL A 68 9.89 -4.93 -8.53
N ASN A 69 9.03 -5.69 -7.87
CA ASN A 69 9.26 -7.12 -7.65
C ASN A 69 9.42 -7.88 -8.98
N ARG A 70 8.58 -7.60 -9.98
CA ARG A 70 8.70 -8.22 -11.30
C ARG A 70 10.06 -7.90 -11.96
N LEU A 71 10.44 -6.62 -11.98
CA LEU A 71 11.72 -6.19 -12.57
C LEU A 71 12.92 -6.85 -11.87
N VAL A 72 12.87 -6.99 -10.54
CA VAL A 72 13.91 -7.68 -9.78
C VAL A 72 13.95 -9.17 -10.13
N THR A 73 12.81 -9.84 -10.20
CA THR A 73 12.74 -11.26 -10.59
C THR A 73 13.26 -11.49 -12.00
N ASP A 74 12.86 -10.64 -12.96
CA ASP A 74 13.33 -10.71 -14.35
C ASP A 74 14.85 -10.51 -14.43
N ALA A 75 15.39 -9.52 -13.70
CA ALA A 75 16.84 -9.26 -13.67
C ALA A 75 17.66 -10.39 -13.03
N LEU A 76 17.11 -11.07 -12.02
CA LEU A 76 17.74 -12.24 -11.43
C LEU A 76 17.74 -13.43 -12.41
N ALA A 77 16.64 -13.65 -13.13
CA ALA A 77 16.53 -14.73 -14.12
C ALA A 77 17.43 -14.55 -15.35
N MET A 78 17.87 -13.32 -15.65
CA MET A 78 18.81 -13.03 -16.74
C MET A 78 20.29 -13.20 -16.33
N ARG A 79 20.58 -13.46 -15.06
CA ARG A 79 21.94 -13.62 -14.51
C ARG A 79 22.38 -15.08 -14.38
N ASP A 80 21.46 -16.02 -14.57
CA ASP A 80 21.67 -17.47 -14.57
C ASP A 80 21.79 -18.01 -16.01
#